data_AF-A0A653BJM2-F1
#
_entry.id   AF-A0A653BJM2-F1
#
_cell.length_a   1.000
_cell.length_b   1.000
_cell.length_c   1.000
_cell.angle_alpha   90.00
_cell.angle_beta   90.00
_cell.angle_gamma   90.00
#
_symmetry.space_group_name_H-M   'P 1'
#
loop_
_entity.id
_entity.type
_entity.pdbx_description
1 polymer ?
#
loop_
_entity_poly.entity_id
_entity_poly.type
_entity_poly.pdbx_seq_one_letter_code
_entity_poly.pdbx_strand_id
1 'polypeptide(L)'
;MFEVPHALHLPALAKLDRTSFTQTLLLASLLLVLFYLVNFYGKRWKWYYYSWKVPGPFAFPFIGNAHMFFGDPVRRMNGFMRLMRSHPDIVRAWLGPKLVYMVSKPEYIEKLINRSTVIDKDDFYDLFVVLFGNGILTSKGDRWKSHRKIMTRSFGQKILDSFVGTFDEQASIFVDILKKNVGRKDLPLNLMATRCHVDNICATTMGVSHERSNYQ
;
A
#
# COMPACT_ATOMS: atom_id res chain seq x y z
N MET A 1 -12.28 30.27 75.35
CA MET A 1 -12.53 28.93 74.78
C MET A 1 -13.32 29.17 73.49
N PHE A 2 -12.63 29.22 72.35
CA PHE A 2 -12.83 28.33 71.18
C PHE A 2 -14.19 28.60 70.48
N GLU A 3 -14.32 28.90 69.18
CA GLU A 3 -13.56 28.49 68.00
C GLU A 3 -13.67 29.57 66.90
N VAL A 4 -12.58 29.82 66.16
CA VAL A 4 -12.62 30.56 64.88
C VAL A 4 -12.79 29.51 63.77
N PRO A 5 -13.80 29.61 62.87
CA PRO A 5 -14.06 28.60 61.87
C PRO A 5 -13.01 28.69 60.74
N HIS A 6 -11.92 27.96 60.93
CA HIS A 6 -10.91 27.69 59.92
C HIS A 6 -11.43 26.52 59.06
N ALA A 7 -11.77 26.74 57.77
CA ALA A 7 -11.65 25.76 56.66
C ALA A 7 -12.63 25.89 55.45
N LEU A 8 -13.44 26.96 55.27
CA LEU A 8 -14.39 26.96 54.14
C LEU A 8 -13.95 27.63 52.82
N HIS A 9 -12.83 28.38 52.77
CA HIS A 9 -12.51 29.22 51.59
C HIS A 9 -11.33 28.77 50.71
N LEU A 10 -10.44 27.90 51.20
CA LEU A 10 -9.27 27.43 50.42
C LEU A 10 -9.60 26.50 49.23
N PRO A 11 -10.56 25.55 49.31
CA PRO A 11 -10.80 24.62 48.20
C PRO A 11 -11.59 25.22 47.03
N ALA A 12 -12.32 26.32 47.25
CA ALA A 12 -13.11 26.99 46.21
C ALA A 12 -12.21 27.83 45.27
N LEU A 13 -11.24 28.55 45.83
CA LEU A 13 -10.27 29.34 45.05
C LEU A 13 -9.34 28.44 44.23
N ALA A 14 -8.91 27.30 44.79
CA ALA A 14 -8.11 26.32 44.06
C ALA A 14 -8.90 25.63 42.92
N LYS A 15 -10.22 25.49 43.04
CA LYS A 15 -11.08 24.98 41.96
C LYS A 15 -11.25 26.00 40.82
N LEU A 16 -11.42 27.28 41.14
CA LEU A 16 -11.53 28.37 40.18
C LEU A 16 -10.25 28.52 39.33
N ASP A 17 -9.08 28.47 39.96
CA ASP A 17 -7.77 28.55 39.28
C ASP A 17 -7.49 27.31 38.40
N ARG A 18 -7.92 26.13 38.84
CA ARG A 18 -7.82 24.90 38.05
C ARG A 18 -8.72 24.94 36.82
N THR A 19 -9.94 25.50 36.92
CA THR A 19 -10.86 25.61 35.78
C THR A 19 -10.39 26.62 34.74
N SER A 20 -9.90 27.80 35.14
CA SER A 20 -9.37 28.81 34.21
C SER A 20 -8.11 28.29 33.49
N PHE A 21 -7.22 27.58 34.19
CA PHE A 21 -6.05 26.95 33.59
C PHE A 21 -6.41 25.85 32.58
N THR A 22 -7.42 25.01 32.87
CA THR A 22 -7.88 24.02 31.88
C THR A 22 -8.51 24.67 30.64
N GLN A 23 -9.22 25.79 30.79
CA GLN A 23 -9.82 26.52 29.67
C GLN A 23 -8.77 27.18 28.77
N THR A 24 -7.72 27.78 29.33
CA THR A 24 -6.62 28.37 28.54
C THR A 24 -5.84 27.30 27.79
N LEU A 25 -5.60 26.13 28.39
CA LEU A 25 -5.00 24.98 27.71
C LEU A 25 -5.86 24.46 26.56
N LEU A 26 -7.17 24.34 26.75
CA LEU A 26 -8.09 23.93 25.69
C LEU A 26 -8.10 24.93 24.53
N LEU A 27 -8.18 26.22 24.81
CA LEU A 27 -8.11 27.28 23.79
C LEU A 27 -6.77 27.28 23.05
N ALA A 28 -5.65 27.16 23.77
CA ALA A 28 -4.32 27.07 23.16
C ALA A 28 -4.21 25.84 22.25
N SER A 29 -4.71 24.68 22.69
CA SER A 29 -4.72 23.46 21.86
C SER A 29 -5.59 23.62 20.60
N LEU A 30 -6.74 24.28 20.72
CA LEU A 30 -7.64 24.53 19.60
C LEU A 30 -7.02 25.50 18.59
N LEU A 31 -6.33 26.54 19.06
CA LEU A 31 -5.58 27.47 18.20
C LEU A 31 -4.41 26.80 17.50
N LEU A 32 -3.67 25.92 18.18
CA LEU A 32 -2.60 25.13 17.57
C LEU A 32 -3.13 24.19 16.49
N VAL A 33 -4.26 23.52 16.75
CA VAL A 33 -4.93 22.66 15.76
C VAL A 33 -5.40 23.50 14.58
N LEU A 34 -6.03 24.66 14.82
CA LEU A 34 -6.47 25.55 13.74
C LEU A 34 -5.29 26.06 12.91
N PHE A 35 -4.21 26.51 13.54
CA PHE A 35 -2.99 26.94 12.87
C PHE A 35 -2.39 25.80 12.03
N TYR A 36 -2.34 24.58 12.57
CA TYR A 36 -1.89 23.40 11.83
C TYR A 36 -2.79 23.13 10.61
N LEU A 37 -4.12 23.17 10.76
CA LEU A 37 -5.07 22.95 9.67
C LEU A 37 -4.95 24.01 8.58
N VAL A 38 -4.87 25.30 8.95
CA VAL A 38 -4.69 26.40 7.99
C VAL A 38 -3.39 26.23 7.22
N ASN A 39 -2.28 25.90 7.89
CA ASN A 39 -1.01 25.62 7.21
C ASN A 39 -1.10 24.36 6.33
N PHE A 40 -1.76 23.31 6.81
CA PHE A 40 -1.91 22.05 6.10
C PHE A 40 -2.73 22.21 4.82
N TYR A 41 -3.90 22.84 4.89
CA TYR A 41 -4.75 23.13 3.73
C TYR A 41 -4.17 24.23 2.85
N GLY A 42 -3.57 25.26 3.45
CA GLY A 42 -2.92 26.37 2.74
C GLY A 42 -1.72 25.93 1.91
N LYS A 43 -0.92 24.95 2.35
CA LYS A 43 0.14 24.35 1.51
C LYS A 43 -0.42 23.44 0.41
N ARG A 44 -1.60 22.85 0.63
CA ARG A 44 -2.19 21.84 -0.24
C ARG A 44 -3.28 22.37 -1.20
N TRP A 45 -3.65 23.64 -1.13
CA TRP A 45 -4.76 24.20 -1.91
C TRP A 45 -4.64 23.93 -3.42
N LYS A 46 -3.42 24.03 -3.99
CA LYS A 46 -3.17 23.72 -5.41
C LYS A 46 -3.56 22.28 -5.75
N TRP A 47 -3.26 21.33 -4.87
CA TRP A 47 -3.60 19.92 -5.06
C TRP A 47 -5.12 19.72 -5.07
N TYR A 48 -5.85 20.38 -4.17
CA TYR A 48 -7.31 20.36 -4.17
C TYR A 48 -7.90 21.00 -5.43
N TYR A 49 -7.34 22.14 -5.86
CA TYR A 49 -7.77 22.83 -7.08
C TYR A 49 -7.59 21.97 -8.34
N TYR A 50 -6.41 21.38 -8.54
CA TYR A 50 -6.17 20.50 -9.69
C TYR A 50 -6.93 19.18 -9.59
N SER A 51 -7.07 18.65 -8.37
CA SER A 51 -7.88 17.45 -8.11
C SER A 51 -9.31 17.66 -8.60
N TRP A 52 -9.92 18.82 -8.34
CA TRP A 52 -11.31 19.07 -8.73
C TRP A 52 -11.56 19.09 -10.25
N LYS A 53 -10.51 19.21 -11.07
CA LYS A 53 -10.60 19.13 -12.54
C LYS A 53 -10.72 17.71 -13.08
N VAL A 54 -10.50 16.71 -12.24
CA VAL A 54 -10.55 15.29 -12.60
C VAL A 54 -11.72 14.65 -11.87
N PRO A 55 -12.55 13.84 -12.56
CA PRO A 55 -13.71 13.25 -11.92
C PRO A 55 -13.28 12.18 -10.90
N GLY A 56 -14.07 12.01 -9.84
CA GLY A 56 -13.81 11.04 -8.79
C GLY A 56 -14.72 11.22 -7.58
N PRO A 57 -14.69 10.27 -6.63
CA PRO A 57 -15.64 10.19 -5.55
C PRO A 57 -15.39 11.29 -4.52
N PHE A 58 -16.45 11.61 -3.78
CA PHE A 58 -16.40 12.56 -2.69
C PHE A 58 -15.39 12.10 -1.64
N ALA A 59 -14.40 12.96 -1.35
CA ALA A 59 -13.34 12.69 -0.39
C ALA A 59 -13.71 13.26 0.97
N PHE A 60 -13.80 12.40 1.99
CA PHE A 60 -14.01 12.85 3.37
C PHE A 60 -12.81 13.65 3.91
N PRO A 61 -13.03 14.59 4.85
CA PRO A 61 -11.95 15.26 5.55
C PRO A 61 -10.99 14.25 6.18
N PHE A 62 -9.68 14.50 6.09
CA PHE A 62 -8.57 13.69 6.63
C PHE A 62 -8.37 12.29 6.05
N ILE A 63 -9.42 11.50 5.85
CA ILE A 63 -9.37 10.10 5.39
C ILE A 63 -9.48 10.01 3.86
N GLY A 64 -10.19 10.95 3.24
CA GLY A 64 -10.49 10.92 1.81
C GLY A 64 -11.32 9.69 1.43
N ASN A 65 -10.90 9.01 0.36
CA ASN A 65 -11.47 7.80 -0.21
C ASN A 65 -10.84 6.51 0.35
N ALA A 66 -9.95 6.59 1.34
CA ALA A 66 -9.31 5.40 1.91
C ALA A 66 -10.32 4.37 2.44
N HIS A 67 -11.48 4.84 2.91
CA HIS A 67 -12.59 4.00 3.37
C HIS A 67 -13.12 3.03 2.30
N MET A 68 -12.99 3.36 1.01
CA MET A 68 -13.40 2.49 -0.10
C MET A 68 -12.49 1.27 -0.25
N PHE A 69 -11.31 1.30 0.37
CA PHE A 69 -10.26 0.29 0.30
C PHE A 69 -10.03 -0.41 1.65
N PHE A 70 -10.98 -0.33 2.58
CA PHE A 70 -10.99 -1.15 3.80
C PHE A 70 -11.82 -2.43 3.63
N GLY A 71 -11.54 -3.43 4.47
CA GLY A 71 -12.20 -4.72 4.49
C GLY A 71 -11.41 -5.84 3.83
N ASP A 72 -12.09 -6.94 3.53
CA ASP A 72 -11.48 -8.13 2.93
C ASP A 72 -10.93 -7.83 1.50
N PRO A 73 -9.93 -8.60 1.03
CA PRO A 73 -9.32 -8.39 -0.29
C PRO A 73 -10.33 -8.34 -1.45
N VAL A 74 -11.40 -9.14 -1.40
CA VAL A 74 -12.41 -9.21 -2.47
C VAL A 74 -13.23 -7.93 -2.50
N ARG A 75 -13.69 -7.45 -1.33
CA ARG A 75 -14.41 -6.18 -1.22
C ARG A 75 -13.55 -4.99 -1.66
N ARG A 76 -12.26 -4.97 -1.29
CA ARG A 76 -11.31 -3.93 -1.73
C ARG A 76 -11.16 -3.93 -3.25
N MET A 77 -10.95 -5.09 -3.86
CA MET A 77 -10.84 -5.23 -5.30
C MET A 77 -12.14 -4.81 -6.01
N ASN A 78 -13.30 -5.24 -5.51
CA ASN A 78 -14.59 -4.85 -6.06
C ASN A 78 -14.82 -3.33 -5.97
N GLY A 79 -14.40 -2.68 -4.88
CA GLY A 79 -14.42 -1.22 -4.73
C GLY A 79 -13.57 -0.52 -5.79
N PHE A 80 -12.33 -0.98 -5.95
CA PHE A 80 -11.42 -0.49 -7.00
C PHE A 80 -12.01 -0.66 -8.40
N MET A 81 -12.49 -1.85 -8.73
CA MET A 81 -13.07 -2.15 -10.05
C MET A 81 -14.31 -1.31 -10.35
N ARG A 82 -15.20 -1.10 -9.36
CA ARG A 82 -16.36 -0.20 -9.53
C ARG A 82 -15.93 1.22 -9.83
N LEU A 83 -14.93 1.73 -9.10
CA LEU A 83 -14.42 3.07 -9.30
C LEU A 83 -13.83 3.26 -10.70
N MET A 84 -13.00 2.31 -11.15
CA MET A 84 -12.39 2.32 -12.48
C MET A 84 -13.44 2.20 -13.60
N ARG A 85 -14.49 1.39 -13.41
CA ARG A 85 -15.58 1.27 -14.39
C ARG A 85 -16.45 2.52 -14.47
N SER A 86 -16.67 3.20 -13.35
CA SER A 86 -17.46 4.44 -13.34
C SER A 86 -16.78 5.61 -14.04
N HIS A 87 -15.45 5.54 -14.20
CA HIS A 87 -14.62 6.60 -14.76
C HIS A 87 -13.55 5.97 -15.67
N PRO A 88 -13.90 5.61 -16.91
CA PRO A 88 -13.07 4.76 -17.77
C PRO A 88 -11.81 5.44 -18.31
N ASP A 89 -11.68 6.76 -18.22
CA ASP A 89 -10.51 7.49 -18.74
C ASP A 89 -9.46 7.74 -17.65
N ILE A 90 -9.85 8.52 -16.64
CA ILE A 90 -9.03 8.91 -15.49
C ILE A 90 -9.96 9.17 -14.30
N VAL A 91 -9.52 8.76 -13.11
CA VAL A 91 -10.24 9.00 -11.87
C VAL A 91 -9.30 9.42 -10.75
N ARG A 92 -9.72 10.42 -9.98
CA ARG A 92 -9.00 10.84 -8.78
C ARG A 92 -9.44 10.04 -7.55
N ALA A 93 -8.52 9.82 -6.62
CA ALA A 93 -8.85 9.42 -5.26
C ALA A 93 -7.89 10.06 -4.25
N TRP A 94 -8.41 10.41 -3.09
CA TRP A 94 -7.60 10.84 -1.95
C TRP A 94 -7.40 9.66 -1.00
N LEU A 95 -6.16 9.28 -0.72
CA LEU A 95 -5.81 8.31 0.32
C LEU A 95 -5.22 9.08 1.50
N GLY A 96 -6.10 9.46 2.41
CA GLY A 96 -5.79 10.45 3.44
C GLY A 96 -5.27 11.76 2.82
N PRO A 97 -4.05 12.20 3.13
CA PRO A 97 -3.46 13.43 2.58
C PRO A 97 -2.87 13.27 1.17
N LYS A 98 -2.83 12.05 0.60
CA LYS A 98 -2.18 11.74 -0.67
C LYS A 98 -3.20 11.69 -1.81
N LEU A 99 -2.98 12.47 -2.85
CA LEU A 99 -3.78 12.44 -4.08
C LEU A 99 -3.23 11.39 -5.04
N VAL A 100 -4.09 10.49 -5.49
CA VAL A 100 -3.79 9.43 -6.45
C VAL A 100 -4.69 9.63 -7.68
N TYR A 101 -4.09 9.54 -8.86
CA TYR A 101 -4.83 9.45 -10.11
C TYR A 101 -4.70 8.04 -10.66
N MET A 102 -5.82 7.39 -10.89
CA MET A 102 -5.87 6.11 -11.59
C MET A 102 -6.21 6.40 -13.04
N VAL A 103 -5.33 5.97 -13.95
CA VAL A 103 -5.39 6.30 -15.37
C VAL A 103 -5.58 5.00 -16.14
N SER A 104 -6.61 4.96 -16.97
CA SER A 104 -6.99 3.77 -17.76
C SER A 104 -6.89 4.00 -19.26
N LYS A 105 -6.99 5.27 -19.68
CA LYS A 105 -6.95 5.66 -21.08
C LYS A 105 -5.56 5.45 -21.70
N PRO A 106 -5.43 4.68 -22.80
CA PRO A 106 -4.13 4.37 -23.41
C PRO A 106 -3.30 5.60 -23.75
N GLU A 107 -3.89 6.66 -24.31
CA GLU A 107 -3.17 7.88 -24.71
C GLU A 107 -2.61 8.65 -23.50
N TYR A 108 -3.25 8.52 -22.33
CA TYR A 108 -2.74 9.12 -21.09
C TYR A 108 -1.63 8.27 -20.50
N ILE A 109 -1.79 6.95 -20.50
CA ILE A 109 -0.78 6.00 -20.03
C ILE A 109 0.51 6.15 -20.85
N GLU A 110 0.41 6.23 -22.18
CA GLU A 110 1.56 6.42 -23.06
C GLU A 110 2.33 7.71 -22.72
N LYS A 111 1.62 8.84 -22.57
CA LYS A 111 2.22 10.12 -22.19
C LYS A 111 2.91 10.07 -20.83
N LEU A 112 2.38 9.30 -19.88
CA LEU A 112 2.95 9.15 -18.53
C LEU A 112 4.18 8.24 -18.54
N ILE A 113 4.09 7.07 -19.16
CA ILE A 113 5.16 6.08 -19.21
C ILE A 113 6.35 6.55 -20.06
N ASN A 114 6.13 7.43 -21.04
CA ASN A 114 7.21 8.00 -21.85
C ASN A 114 7.96 9.17 -21.17
N ARG A 115 7.47 9.70 -20.05
CA ARG A 115 8.13 10.79 -19.31
C ARG A 115 8.99 10.23 -18.18
N SER A 116 10.31 10.31 -18.33
CA SER A 116 11.29 9.84 -17.32
C SER A 116 11.10 10.42 -15.92
N THR A 117 10.49 11.60 -15.79
CA THR A 117 10.24 12.30 -14.52
C THR A 117 9.03 11.77 -13.74
N VAL A 118 8.18 10.92 -14.32
CA VAL A 118 6.90 10.47 -13.72
C VAL A 118 6.91 8.96 -13.41
N ILE A 119 7.97 8.24 -13.82
CA ILE A 119 8.04 6.77 -13.72
C ILE A 119 8.65 6.30 -12.38
N ASP A 120 9.17 7.22 -11.57
CA ASP A 120 9.73 6.84 -10.28
C ASP A 120 8.65 6.27 -9.35
N LYS A 121 9.07 5.26 -8.59
CA LYS A 121 8.19 4.55 -7.65
C LYS A 121 7.68 5.51 -6.59
N ASP A 122 6.38 5.46 -6.31
CA ASP A 122 5.80 6.30 -5.27
C ASP A 122 6.16 5.78 -3.86
N ASP A 123 6.00 6.62 -2.84
CA ASP A 123 6.40 6.31 -1.46
C ASP A 123 5.67 5.10 -0.84
N PHE A 124 4.61 4.58 -1.48
CA PHE A 124 4.01 3.30 -1.12
C PHE A 124 5.02 2.15 -1.18
N TYR A 125 6.04 2.26 -2.05
CA TYR A 125 7.12 1.28 -2.14
C TYR A 125 8.05 1.26 -0.93
N ASP A 126 8.02 2.28 -0.07
CA ASP A 126 8.84 2.32 1.14
C ASP A 126 8.39 1.26 2.16
N LEU A 127 7.10 0.85 2.12
CA LEU A 127 6.60 -0.30 2.88
C LEU A 127 7.31 -1.61 2.50
N PHE A 128 7.70 -1.74 1.23
CA PHE A 128 8.42 -2.90 0.72
C PHE A 128 9.92 -2.83 0.99
N VAL A 129 10.48 -1.65 1.29
CA VAL A 129 11.90 -1.50 1.64
C VAL A 129 12.24 -2.25 2.93
N VAL A 130 11.34 -2.28 3.91
CA VAL A 130 11.55 -3.01 5.18
C VAL A 130 11.70 -4.52 4.93
N LEU A 131 10.97 -5.07 3.96
CA LEU A 131 10.96 -6.51 3.66
C LEU A 131 12.03 -6.91 2.65
N PHE A 132 12.22 -6.11 1.60
CA PHE A 132 13.04 -6.48 0.43
C PHE A 132 14.30 -5.62 0.28
N GLY A 133 14.57 -4.72 1.22
CA GLY A 133 15.72 -3.81 1.18
C GLY A 133 15.68 -2.88 -0.03
N ASN A 134 16.86 -2.42 -0.46
CA ASN A 134 17.03 -1.57 -1.63
C ASN A 134 17.33 -2.39 -2.92
N GLY A 135 16.41 -3.28 -3.29
CA GLY A 135 16.50 -4.13 -4.47
C GLY A 135 15.91 -3.51 -5.75
N ILE A 136 15.72 -4.33 -6.80
CA ILE A 136 15.11 -3.90 -8.07
C ILE A 136 13.65 -3.42 -7.91
N LEU A 137 12.92 -3.98 -6.96
CA LEU A 137 11.52 -3.66 -6.68
C LEU A 137 11.32 -2.33 -5.95
N THR A 138 12.32 -1.87 -5.20
CA THR A 138 12.21 -0.71 -4.29
C THR A 138 13.10 0.46 -4.68
N SER A 139 14.23 0.20 -5.34
CA SER A 139 15.16 1.25 -5.79
C SER A 139 14.50 2.19 -6.81
N LYS A 140 14.92 3.46 -6.82
CA LYS A 140 14.50 4.51 -7.77
C LYS A 140 15.70 5.00 -8.62
N GLY A 141 15.43 5.75 -9.69
CA GLY A 141 16.48 6.40 -10.49
C GLY A 141 17.61 5.49 -10.99
N ASP A 142 18.85 5.95 -10.91
CA ASP A 142 20.01 5.27 -11.50
C ASP A 142 20.38 3.96 -10.80
N ARG A 143 20.12 3.82 -9.50
CA ARG A 143 20.29 2.54 -8.79
C ARG A 143 19.38 1.48 -9.38
N TRP A 144 18.11 1.81 -9.63
CA TRP A 144 17.19 0.91 -10.31
C TRP A 144 17.64 0.56 -11.73
N LYS A 145 18.10 1.55 -12.51
CA LYS A 145 18.62 1.31 -13.87
C LYS A 145 19.79 0.34 -13.86
N SER A 146 20.73 0.50 -12.92
CA SER A 146 21.87 -0.38 -12.75
C SER A 146 21.44 -1.81 -12.40
N HIS A 147 20.62 -1.98 -11.36
CA HIS A 147 20.08 -3.29 -10.98
C HIS A 147 19.30 -3.96 -12.11
N ARG A 148 18.44 -3.20 -12.82
CA ARG A 148 17.69 -3.72 -13.97
C ARG A 148 18.61 -4.17 -15.10
N LYS A 149 19.66 -3.41 -15.42
CA LYS A 149 20.63 -3.77 -16.47
C LYS A 149 21.31 -5.10 -16.19
N ILE A 150 21.65 -5.36 -14.92
CA ILE A 150 22.24 -6.63 -14.49
C ILE A 150 21.20 -7.76 -14.60
N MET A 151 20.02 -7.58 -13.99
CA MET A 151 18.98 -8.61 -13.94
C MET A 151 18.45 -9.01 -15.31
N THR A 152 18.29 -8.08 -16.26
CA THR A 152 17.79 -8.39 -17.60
C THR A 152 18.65 -9.46 -18.30
N ARG A 153 19.95 -9.56 -18.00
CA ARG A 153 20.81 -10.61 -18.57
C ARG A 153 20.38 -12.00 -18.12
N SER A 154 19.94 -12.15 -16.87
CA SER A 154 19.45 -13.41 -16.29
C SER A 154 18.11 -13.88 -16.84
N PHE A 155 17.39 -13.01 -17.55
CA PHE A 155 16.11 -13.32 -18.21
C PHE A 155 16.23 -13.34 -19.75
N GLY A 156 17.45 -13.47 -20.29
CA GLY A 156 17.66 -13.66 -21.72
C GLY A 156 17.20 -15.05 -22.17
N GLN A 157 16.76 -15.17 -23.43
CA GLN A 157 16.17 -16.40 -23.98
C GLN A 157 17.01 -17.66 -23.69
N LYS A 158 18.34 -17.60 -23.93
CA LYS A 158 19.23 -18.75 -23.69
C LYS A 158 19.20 -19.28 -22.25
N ILE A 159 19.03 -18.39 -21.27
CA ILE A 159 18.93 -18.78 -19.87
C ILE A 159 17.55 -19.36 -19.58
N LEU A 160 16.49 -18.77 -20.13
CA LEU A 160 15.14 -19.33 -20.03
C LEU A 160 15.04 -20.73 -20.64
N ASP A 161 15.70 -20.96 -21.78
CA ASP A 161 15.77 -22.27 -22.43
C ASP A 161 16.44 -23.30 -21.52
N SER A 162 17.45 -22.90 -20.73
CA SER A 162 18.10 -23.78 -19.75
C SER A 162 17.19 -24.18 -18.59
N PHE A 163 16.13 -23.41 -18.30
CA PHE A 163 15.17 -23.70 -17.23
C PHE A 163 14.04 -24.65 -17.65
N VAL A 164 13.89 -24.93 -18.95
CA VAL A 164 12.79 -25.77 -19.47
C VAL A 164 12.75 -27.14 -18.81
N GLY A 165 13.91 -27.80 -18.63
CA GLY A 165 13.98 -29.10 -17.96
C GLY A 165 13.51 -29.03 -16.49
N THR A 166 13.84 -27.95 -15.78
CA THR A 166 13.37 -27.72 -14.41
C THR A 166 11.86 -27.50 -14.37
N PHE A 167 11.32 -26.71 -15.28
CA PHE A 167 9.87 -26.49 -15.36
C PHE A 167 9.11 -27.78 -15.68
N ASP A 168 9.65 -28.62 -16.57
CA ASP A 168 9.06 -29.91 -16.91
C ASP A 168 9.03 -30.88 -15.71
N GLU A 169 10.13 -30.94 -14.95
CA GLU A 169 10.20 -31.75 -13.73
C GLU A 169 9.15 -31.28 -12.69
N GLN A 170 9.10 -29.99 -12.39
CA GLN A 170 8.14 -29.46 -11.40
C GLN A 170 6.70 -29.55 -11.89
N ALA A 171 6.45 -29.40 -13.19
CA ALA A 171 5.13 -29.59 -13.78
C ALA A 171 4.66 -31.05 -13.67
N SER A 172 5.56 -32.01 -13.93
CA SER A 172 5.27 -33.44 -13.79
C SER A 172 4.90 -33.80 -12.35
N ILE A 173 5.67 -33.30 -11.37
CA ILE A 173 5.37 -33.47 -9.95
C ILE A 173 3.99 -32.88 -9.60
N PHE A 174 3.71 -31.67 -10.06
CA PHE A 174 2.43 -31.01 -9.80
C PHE A 174 1.26 -31.80 -10.40
N VAL A 175 1.40 -32.32 -11.62
CA VAL A 175 0.39 -33.19 -12.26
C VAL A 175 0.16 -34.45 -11.44
N ASP A 176 1.20 -35.10 -10.91
CA ASP A 176 1.06 -36.30 -10.10
C ASP A 176 0.35 -36.04 -8.76
N ILE A 177 0.60 -34.87 -8.14
CA ILE A 177 -0.14 -34.42 -6.96
C ILE A 177 -1.62 -34.21 -7.30
N LEU A 178 -1.92 -33.58 -8.44
CA LEU A 178 -3.29 -33.36 -8.88
C LEU A 178 -4.02 -34.68 -9.18
N LYS A 179 -3.36 -35.63 -9.87
CA LYS A 179 -3.92 -36.97 -10.15
C LYS A 179 -4.33 -37.71 -8.87
N LYS A 180 -3.52 -37.62 -7.81
CA LYS A 180 -3.82 -38.24 -6.50
C LYS A 180 -5.02 -37.60 -5.79
N ASN A 181 -5.40 -36.38 -6.17
CA ASN A 181 -6.48 -35.62 -5.54
C ASN A 181 -7.71 -35.48 -6.45
N VAL A 182 -7.80 -36.23 -7.56
CA VAL A 182 -8.97 -36.23 -8.45
C VAL A 182 -10.22 -36.67 -7.68
N GLY A 183 -11.31 -35.92 -7.85
CA GLY A 183 -12.60 -36.20 -7.20
C GLY A 183 -12.78 -35.55 -5.83
N ARG A 184 -11.74 -34.93 -5.24
CA ARG A 184 -11.90 -34.07 -4.06
C ARG A 184 -12.55 -32.75 -4.45
N LYS A 185 -13.59 -32.35 -3.72
CA LYS A 185 -14.30 -31.07 -3.92
C LYS A 185 -13.56 -29.89 -3.28
N ASP A 186 -12.86 -30.12 -2.17
CA ASP A 186 -12.23 -29.05 -1.37
C ASP A 186 -10.70 -29.06 -1.49
N LEU A 187 -10.20 -28.89 -2.72
CA LEU A 187 -8.77 -28.83 -2.99
C LEU A 187 -8.25 -27.38 -2.94
N PRO A 188 -7.26 -27.03 -2.09
CA PRO A 188 -6.64 -25.71 -2.10
C PRO A 188 -5.69 -25.55 -3.28
N LEU A 189 -6.23 -25.49 -4.50
CA LEU A 189 -5.47 -25.45 -5.75
C LEU A 189 -4.50 -24.26 -5.82
N ASN A 190 -4.91 -23.11 -5.30
CA ASN A 190 -4.06 -21.93 -5.20
C ASN A 190 -2.77 -22.21 -4.41
N LEU A 191 -2.88 -22.85 -3.24
CA LEU A 191 -1.74 -23.18 -2.41
C LEU A 191 -0.83 -24.21 -3.10
N MET A 192 -1.40 -25.20 -3.75
CA MET A 192 -0.63 -26.21 -4.48
C MET A 192 0.12 -25.60 -5.67
N ALA A 193 -0.54 -24.72 -6.44
CA ALA A 193 0.10 -23.99 -7.54
C ALA A 193 1.18 -23.03 -7.03
N THR A 194 0.95 -22.35 -5.90
CA THR A 194 1.96 -21.50 -5.27
C THR A 194 3.19 -22.30 -4.85
N ARG A 195 3.02 -23.51 -4.29
CA ARG A 195 4.16 -24.38 -3.94
C ARG A 195 4.99 -24.75 -5.16
N CYS A 196 4.34 -25.24 -6.22
CA CYS A 196 5.03 -25.53 -7.49
C CYS A 196 5.76 -24.29 -8.06
N HIS A 197 5.14 -23.10 -7.96
CA HIS A 197 5.78 -21.87 -8.41
C HIS A 197 7.02 -21.49 -7.57
N VAL A 198 6.94 -21.65 -6.24
CA VAL A 198 8.07 -21.41 -5.34
C VAL A 198 9.20 -22.40 -5.63
N ASP A 199 8.90 -23.69 -5.82
CA ASP A 199 9.90 -24.70 -6.15
C ASP A 199 10.59 -24.40 -7.49
N ASN A 200 9.83 -23.97 -8.51
CA ASN A 200 10.36 -23.50 -9.78
C ASN A 200 11.30 -22.30 -9.61
N ILE A 201 10.91 -21.30 -8.82
CA ILE A 201 11.78 -20.13 -8.55
C ILE A 201 13.05 -20.58 -7.81
N CYS A 202 12.93 -21.39 -6.77
CA CYS A 202 14.07 -21.86 -5.99
C CYS A 202 15.06 -22.66 -6.84
N ALA A 203 14.57 -23.59 -7.65
CA ALA A 203 15.41 -24.42 -8.50
C ALA A 203 16.11 -23.60 -9.59
N THR A 204 15.40 -22.68 -10.25
CA THR A 204 15.98 -21.87 -11.35
C THR A 204 16.89 -20.75 -10.86
N THR A 205 16.56 -20.09 -9.74
CA THR A 205 17.31 -18.91 -9.27
C THR A 205 18.40 -19.24 -8.26
N MET A 206 18.21 -20.25 -7.42
CA MET A 206 19.16 -20.61 -6.35
C MET A 206 19.93 -21.91 -6.66
N GLY A 207 19.52 -22.66 -7.68
CA GLY A 207 20.10 -23.98 -7.99
C GLY A 207 19.81 -25.03 -6.91
N VAL A 208 18.81 -24.79 -6.06
CA VAL A 208 18.43 -25.69 -4.97
C VAL A 208 17.11 -26.36 -5.35
N SER A 209 17.15 -27.67 -5.62
CA SER A 209 15.94 -28.50 -5.64
C SER A 209 15.52 -28.75 -4.20
N HIS A 210 14.30 -28.36 -3.80
CA HIS A 210 13.83 -28.61 -2.44
C HIS A 210 13.74 -30.12 -2.19
N GLU A 211 14.33 -30.60 -1.09
CA GLU A 211 14.31 -32.03 -0.76
C GLU A 211 12.89 -32.53 -0.48
N ARG A 212 12.56 -33.66 -1.09
CA ARG A 212 11.24 -34.29 -1.29
C ARG A 212 10.47 -34.69 -0.01
N SER A 213 10.87 -34.25 1.18
CA SER A 213 10.46 -34.82 2.47
C SER A 213 9.07 -34.39 2.98
N ASN A 214 8.50 -33.27 2.50
CA ASN A 214 7.27 -32.69 3.09
C ASN A 214 5.99 -32.89 2.24
N TYR A 215 5.95 -33.94 1.40
CA TYR A 215 4.79 -34.29 0.56
C TYR A 215 3.89 -35.38 1.18
N GLN A 216 3.97 -35.60 2.50
CA GLN A 216 3.01 -36.40 3.26
C GLN A 216 1.98 -35.52 3.97
#